data_AF-A0A7V9CHN3-F1
#
_entry.id   AF-A0A7V9CHN3-F1
#
_cell.length_a   1.000
_cell.length_b   1.000
_cell.length_c   1.000
_cell.angle_alpha   90.00
_cell.angle_beta   90.00
_cell.angle_gamma   90.00
#
_symmetry.space_group_name_H-M   'P 1'
#
loop_
_entity.id
_entity.type
_entity.pdbx_description
1 polymer ?
#
loop_
_entity_poly.entity_id
_entity_poly.type
_entity_poly.pdbx_seq_one_letter_code
_entity_poly.pdbx_strand_id
1 'polypeptide(L)'
;MTDKELGKLQKSTFGYFLKETNPENGMVPDSTKENAAASIAAIGFALTAYPIGVEREYLTRGEAVRRVLTTLRFFWKSPQGEAPDATGYQGFYYHFLDMKTGRRANGSELSTIDTAFLIAGALVAGMYFDRDTLEEREIRTLADALYARVDWQWAQNGGLKVTHGWKPGTGFLNHHWSGYSEALILYALGLGSPSHPLPTGSYVAWTESYRWKN
;
A
#
# COMPACT_ATOMS: atom_id res chain seq x y z
N MET A 1 -22.09 9.10 20.44
CA MET A 1 -20.90 9.90 20.13
C MET A 1 -21.35 11.18 19.47
N THR A 2 -21.00 12.32 20.03
CA THR A 2 -21.24 13.67 19.47
C THR A 2 -20.18 14.01 18.42
N ASP A 3 -20.43 14.99 17.56
CA ASP A 3 -19.46 15.45 16.55
C ASP A 3 -18.13 15.91 17.16
N LYS A 4 -18.21 16.52 18.35
CA LYS A 4 -17.02 16.93 19.11
C LYS A 4 -16.19 15.75 19.59
N GLU A 5 -16.84 14.67 20.02
CA GLU A 5 -16.16 13.43 20.44
C GLU A 5 -15.53 12.71 19.24
N LEU A 6 -16.25 12.67 18.11
CA LEU A 6 -15.72 12.12 16.86
C LEU A 6 -14.48 12.90 16.38
N GLY A 7 -14.52 14.23 16.39
CA GLY A 7 -13.38 15.06 16.00
C GLY A 7 -12.14 14.86 16.88
N LYS A 8 -12.33 14.66 18.19
CA LYS A 8 -11.22 14.32 19.10
C LYS A 8 -10.64 12.94 18.81
N LEU A 9 -11.50 11.95 18.57
CA LEU A 9 -11.08 10.60 18.22
C LEU A 9 -10.26 10.61 16.93
N GLN A 10 -10.76 11.29 15.88
CA GLN A 10 -10.06 11.43 14.60
C GLN A 10 -8.67 12.06 14.77
N LYS A 11 -8.56 13.18 15.50
CA LYS A 11 -7.27 13.85 15.74
C LYS A 11 -6.30 12.97 16.53
N SER A 12 -6.81 12.26 17.55
CA SER A 12 -6.00 11.33 18.36
C SER A 12 -5.47 10.17 17.51
N THR A 13 -6.34 9.55 16.71
CA THR A 13 -5.98 8.45 15.80
C THR A 13 -4.99 8.91 14.73
N PHE A 14 -5.17 10.10 14.15
CA PHE A 14 -4.19 10.68 13.21
C PHE A 14 -2.81 10.88 13.86
N GLY A 15 -2.78 11.20 15.16
CA GLY A 15 -1.54 11.33 15.94
C GLY A 15 -0.63 10.11 15.87
N TYR A 16 -1.17 8.90 15.66
CA TYR A 16 -0.37 7.69 15.42
C TYR A 16 0.58 7.87 14.23
N PHE A 17 0.06 8.30 13.07
CA PHE A 17 0.87 8.48 11.87
C PHE A 17 1.86 9.64 11.99
N LEU A 18 1.56 10.67 12.79
CA LEU A 18 2.53 11.74 13.02
C LEU A 18 3.70 11.29 13.90
N LYS A 19 3.40 10.53 14.95
CA LYS A 19 4.34 10.13 15.99
C LYS A 19 5.19 8.93 15.60
N GLU A 20 4.56 7.90 15.04
CA GLU A 20 5.18 6.58 14.87
C GLU A 20 5.82 6.38 13.49
N THR A 21 5.48 7.22 12.50
CA THR A 21 6.12 7.13 11.17
C THR A 21 7.58 7.54 11.26
N ASN A 22 8.48 6.70 10.75
CA ASN A 22 9.89 7.06 10.58
C ASN A 22 10.02 8.19 9.53
N PRO A 23 10.49 9.39 9.92
CA PRO A 23 10.57 10.54 9.01
C PRO A 23 11.65 10.41 7.93
N GLU A 24 12.58 9.46 8.03
CA GLU A 24 13.68 9.28 7.08
C GLU A 24 13.29 8.46 5.85
N ASN A 25 12.36 7.51 6.01
CA ASN A 25 12.00 6.55 4.97
C ASN A 25 10.48 6.30 4.84
N GLY A 26 9.66 6.89 5.72
CA GLY A 26 8.20 6.77 5.67
C GLY A 26 7.64 5.46 6.22
N MET A 27 8.46 4.62 6.88
CA MET A 27 8.00 3.36 7.49
C MET A 27 7.05 3.62 8.65
N VAL A 28 5.97 2.85 8.72
CA VAL A 28 4.96 2.93 9.79
C VAL A 28 4.90 1.57 10.50
N PRO A 29 5.08 1.50 11.83
CA PRO A 29 5.05 0.23 12.53
C PRO A 29 3.66 -0.39 12.45
N ASP A 30 3.60 -1.71 12.52
CA ASP A 30 2.36 -2.48 12.53
C ASP A 30 1.56 -2.25 13.83
N SER A 31 2.26 -1.97 14.93
CA SER A 31 1.65 -1.65 16.21
C SER A 31 2.58 -0.81 17.08
N THR A 32 2.07 -0.30 18.21
CA THR A 32 2.86 0.43 19.21
C THR A 32 3.67 -0.47 20.15
N LYS A 33 3.72 -1.78 19.88
CA LYS A 33 4.58 -2.70 20.64
C LYS A 33 6.05 -2.39 20.35
N GLU A 34 6.89 -2.56 21.36
CA GLU A 34 8.33 -2.39 21.21
C GLU A 34 8.86 -3.33 20.11
N ASN A 35 9.74 -2.80 19.25
CA ASN A 35 10.35 -3.53 18.13
C ASN A 35 9.36 -4.08 17.08
N ALA A 36 8.15 -3.51 16.96
CA ALA A 36 7.25 -3.83 15.86
C ALA A 36 7.91 -3.51 14.50
N ALA A 37 7.79 -4.44 13.55
CA ALA A 37 8.18 -4.20 12.16
C ALA A 37 7.24 -3.19 11.50
N ALA A 38 7.67 -2.59 10.40
CA ALA A 38 6.83 -1.75 9.57
C ALA A 38 5.82 -2.61 8.79
N SER A 39 4.58 -2.13 8.64
CA SER A 39 3.55 -2.76 7.82
C SER A 39 3.26 -1.91 6.59
N ILE A 40 3.35 -2.50 5.39
CA ILE A 40 3.09 -1.74 4.15
C ILE A 40 1.61 -1.32 4.02
N ALA A 41 0.69 -2.08 4.62
CA ALA A 41 -0.71 -1.67 4.72
C ALA A 41 -0.86 -0.41 5.58
N ALA A 42 -0.21 -0.37 6.75
CA ALA A 42 -0.20 0.81 7.62
C ALA A 42 0.42 2.04 6.92
N ILE A 43 1.44 1.83 6.09
CA ILE A 43 2.03 2.90 5.26
C ILE A 43 1.02 3.41 4.22
N GLY A 44 0.29 2.53 3.53
CA GLY A 44 -0.80 2.92 2.63
C GLY A 44 -1.88 3.75 3.33
N PHE A 45 -2.26 3.36 4.56
CA PHE A 45 -3.20 4.13 5.37
C PHE A 45 -2.63 5.49 5.80
N ALA A 46 -1.33 5.59 6.10
CA ALA A 46 -0.68 6.86 6.40
C ALA A 46 -0.72 7.81 5.19
N LEU A 47 -0.44 7.31 3.99
CA LEU A 47 -0.52 8.10 2.74
C LEU A 47 -1.93 8.64 2.49
N THR A 48 -2.96 7.88 2.87
CA THR A 48 -4.37 8.34 2.83
C THR A 48 -4.68 9.33 3.96
N ALA A 49 -4.10 9.12 5.15
CA ALA A 49 -4.34 9.96 6.32
C ALA A 49 -3.75 11.36 6.17
N TYR A 50 -2.64 11.54 5.46
CA TYR A 50 -2.01 12.85 5.32
C TYR A 50 -2.91 13.90 4.63
N PRO A 51 -3.56 13.63 3.48
CA PRO A 51 -4.62 14.48 2.94
C PRO A 51 -5.70 14.85 3.96
N ILE A 52 -6.20 13.87 4.72
CA ILE A 52 -7.21 14.11 5.76
C ILE A 52 -6.67 15.05 6.84
N GLY A 53 -5.40 14.87 7.24
CA GLY A 53 -4.73 15.74 8.20
C GLY A 53 -4.58 17.18 7.71
N VAL A 54 -4.40 17.39 6.40
CA VAL A 54 -4.38 18.73 5.79
C VAL A 54 -5.76 19.38 5.84
N GLU A 55 -6.79 18.67 5.37
CA GLU A 55 -8.19 19.17 5.36
C GLU A 55 -8.74 19.44 6.77
N ARG A 56 -8.21 18.73 7.77
CA ARG A 56 -8.59 18.90 9.18
C ARG A 56 -7.65 19.82 9.97
N GLU A 57 -6.67 20.44 9.30
CA GLU A 57 -5.68 21.34 9.91
C GLU A 57 -4.86 20.68 11.04
N TYR A 58 -4.68 19.36 10.99
CA TYR A 58 -3.83 18.61 11.92
C TYR A 58 -2.36 18.64 11.49
N LEU A 59 -2.11 18.87 10.20
CA LEU A 59 -0.81 18.89 9.56
C LEU A 59 -0.83 19.95 8.46
N THR A 60 0.23 20.74 8.31
CA THR A 60 0.29 21.68 7.17
C THR A 60 0.46 20.91 5.86
N ARG A 61 -0.04 21.47 4.74
CA ARG A 61 0.15 20.83 3.42
C ARG A 61 1.62 20.59 3.09
N GLY A 62 2.51 21.54 3.42
CA GLY A 62 3.94 21.40 3.17
C GLY A 62 4.59 20.28 3.99
N GLU A 63 4.16 20.05 5.24
CA GLU A 63 4.59 18.90 6.02
C GLU A 63 4.06 17.59 5.45
N ALA A 64 2.81 17.56 4.98
CA ALA A 64 2.21 16.40 4.35
C ALA A 64 2.95 16.01 3.05
N VAL A 65 3.22 16.99 2.17
CA VAL A 65 4.00 16.80 0.93
C VAL A 65 5.37 16.19 1.22
N ARG A 66 6.09 16.70 2.24
CA ARG A 66 7.40 16.14 2.62
C ARG A 66 7.29 14.69 3.06
N ARG A 67 6.32 14.35 3.91
CA ARG A 67 6.11 12.97 4.39
C ARG A 67 5.77 12.02 3.24
N VAL A 68 4.84 12.41 2.38
CA VAL A 68 4.46 11.63 1.19
C VAL A 68 5.66 11.41 0.27
N LEU A 69 6.40 12.47 -0.08
CA LEU A 69 7.57 12.33 -0.96
C LEU A 69 8.65 11.44 -0.37
N THR A 70 8.93 11.54 0.94
CA THR A 70 9.87 10.63 1.61
C THR A 70 9.47 9.17 1.38
N THR A 71 8.21 8.83 1.66
CA THR A 71 7.68 7.47 1.49
C THR A 71 7.75 7.02 0.02
N LEU A 72 7.20 7.80 -0.92
CA LEU A 72 7.13 7.41 -2.32
C LEU A 72 8.52 7.29 -2.95
N ARG A 73 9.45 8.19 -2.62
CA ARG A 73 10.84 8.11 -3.09
C ARG A 73 11.55 6.88 -2.54
N PHE A 74 11.29 6.50 -1.27
CA PHE A 74 11.84 5.27 -0.70
C PHE A 74 11.40 4.05 -1.52
N PHE A 75 10.09 3.84 -1.68
CA PHE A 75 9.58 2.67 -2.43
C PHE A 75 10.04 2.66 -3.89
N TRP A 76 10.03 3.82 -4.54
CA TRP A 76 10.48 3.93 -5.93
C TRP A 76 11.95 3.52 -6.09
N LYS A 77 12.83 3.92 -5.17
CA LYS A 77 14.27 3.60 -5.22
C LYS A 77 14.62 2.25 -4.57
N SER A 78 13.68 1.65 -3.86
CA SER A 78 13.93 0.42 -3.10
C SER A 78 14.32 -0.75 -4.01
N PRO A 79 15.23 -1.65 -3.57
CA PRO A 79 15.62 -2.80 -4.38
C PRO A 79 14.45 -3.76 -4.61
N GLN A 80 14.33 -4.22 -5.85
CA GLN A 80 13.37 -5.23 -6.28
C GLN A 80 14.11 -6.52 -6.65
N GLY A 81 13.71 -7.65 -6.06
CA GLY A 81 14.36 -8.95 -6.33
C GLY A 81 14.20 -9.95 -5.20
N GLU A 82 14.85 -11.10 -5.35
CA GLU A 82 14.84 -12.18 -4.35
C GLU A 82 15.94 -12.04 -3.30
N ALA A 83 16.83 -11.05 -3.46
CA ALA A 83 17.95 -10.83 -2.56
C ALA A 83 17.47 -10.46 -1.14
N PRO A 84 18.23 -10.81 -0.08
CA PRO A 84 17.83 -10.54 1.30
C PRO A 84 17.60 -9.05 1.64
N ASP A 85 18.20 -8.14 0.88
CA ASP A 85 18.08 -6.70 1.03
C ASP A 85 16.92 -6.09 0.22
N ALA A 86 16.18 -6.88 -0.55
CA ALA A 86 15.04 -6.40 -1.30
C ALA A 86 13.88 -5.97 -0.41
N THR A 87 13.23 -4.88 -0.81
CA THR A 87 11.98 -4.39 -0.20
C THR A 87 10.76 -5.02 -0.87
N GLY A 88 10.92 -5.49 -2.10
CA GLY A 88 9.86 -6.10 -2.88
C GLY A 88 10.38 -6.88 -4.07
N TYR A 89 9.46 -7.41 -4.88
CA TYR A 89 9.77 -8.10 -6.12
C TYR A 89 8.55 -8.06 -7.04
N GLN A 90 8.79 -7.95 -8.36
CA GLN A 90 7.73 -7.83 -9.38
C GLN A 90 6.74 -6.67 -9.11
N GLY A 91 7.23 -5.61 -8.46
CA GLY A 91 6.43 -4.45 -8.05
C GLY A 91 5.59 -4.66 -6.79
N PHE A 92 5.52 -5.87 -6.26
CA PHE A 92 4.94 -6.15 -4.94
C PHE A 92 5.94 -5.90 -3.84
N TYR A 93 5.44 -5.66 -2.63
CA TYR A 93 6.28 -5.39 -1.45
C TYR A 93 6.02 -6.42 -0.35
N TYR A 94 7.06 -6.67 0.45
CA TYR A 94 6.95 -7.57 1.60
C TYR A 94 5.99 -6.99 2.64
N HIS A 95 5.11 -7.83 3.18
CA HIS A 95 4.12 -7.47 4.21
C HIS A 95 4.75 -6.65 5.33
N PHE A 96 5.83 -7.20 5.90
CA PHE A 96 6.61 -6.56 6.94
C PHE A 96 8.00 -6.18 6.45
N LEU A 97 8.38 -4.96 6.79
CA LEU A 97 9.69 -4.37 6.52
C LEU A 97 10.37 -3.93 7.81
N ASP A 98 11.69 -3.91 7.82
CA ASP A 98 12.46 -3.33 8.91
C ASP A 98 12.25 -1.81 8.96
N MET A 99 11.99 -1.28 10.17
CA MET A 99 11.61 0.12 10.37
C MET A 99 12.65 1.15 9.89
N LYS A 100 13.94 0.78 9.86
CA LYS A 100 15.04 1.70 9.51
C LYS A 100 15.50 1.51 8.08
N THR A 101 15.66 0.26 7.67
CA THR A 101 16.26 -0.09 6.38
C THR A 101 15.22 -0.34 5.29
N GLY A 102 13.99 -0.66 5.67
CA GLY A 102 12.92 -1.05 4.75
C GLY A 102 13.20 -2.37 4.01
N ARG A 103 14.09 -3.21 4.55
CA ARG A 103 14.36 -4.56 4.05
C ARG A 103 13.28 -5.53 4.54
N ARG A 104 13.09 -6.64 3.85
CA ARG A 104 12.22 -7.75 4.29
C ARG A 104 12.46 -8.11 5.77
N ALA A 105 11.42 -8.04 6.60
CA ALA A 105 11.49 -8.41 8.02
C ALA A 105 10.81 -9.76 8.29
N ASN A 106 11.30 -10.49 9.29
CA ASN A 106 10.64 -11.67 9.88
C ASN A 106 10.27 -12.79 8.87
N GLY A 107 10.98 -12.91 7.75
CA GLY A 107 10.65 -13.89 6.72
C GLY A 107 9.28 -13.68 6.05
N SER A 108 8.80 -12.43 6.05
CA SER A 108 7.51 -12.03 5.46
C SER A 108 7.38 -12.41 3.99
N GLU A 109 6.17 -12.68 3.54
CA GLU A 109 5.81 -12.80 2.12
C GLU A 109 5.73 -11.42 1.47
N LEU A 110 5.89 -11.38 0.15
CA LEU A 110 5.22 -10.36 -0.65
C LEU A 110 3.73 -10.52 -0.40
N SER A 111 3.06 -9.46 0.03
CA SER A 111 1.62 -9.47 0.29
C SER A 111 0.91 -8.74 -0.84
N THR A 112 0.07 -9.47 -1.60
CA THR A 112 -0.66 -8.88 -2.74
C THR A 112 -1.68 -7.87 -2.28
N ILE A 113 -2.37 -8.13 -1.16
CA ILE A 113 -3.38 -7.24 -0.60
C ILE A 113 -2.76 -6.00 0.06
N ASP A 114 -1.66 -6.16 0.81
CA ASP A 114 -1.05 -5.02 1.48
C ASP A 114 -0.31 -4.11 0.49
N THR A 115 0.22 -4.70 -0.59
CA THR A 115 0.67 -3.92 -1.76
C THR A 115 -0.49 -3.12 -2.36
N ALA A 116 -1.68 -3.72 -2.53
CA ALA A 116 -2.85 -3.01 -3.04
C ALA A 116 -3.24 -1.84 -2.12
N PHE A 117 -3.19 -1.99 -0.79
CA PHE A 117 -3.43 -0.90 0.15
C PHE A 117 -2.37 0.20 0.08
N LEU A 118 -1.09 -0.17 -0.04
CA LEU A 118 0.02 0.79 -0.24
C LEU A 118 -0.20 1.63 -1.51
N ILE A 119 -0.50 0.97 -2.63
CA ILE A 119 -0.72 1.63 -3.92
C ILE A 119 -1.97 2.50 -3.88
N ALA A 120 -3.07 2.03 -3.28
CA ALA A 120 -4.27 2.85 -3.10
C ALA A 120 -3.96 4.15 -2.33
N GLY A 121 -3.18 4.04 -1.24
CA GLY A 121 -2.73 5.21 -0.49
C GLY A 121 -1.85 6.16 -1.31
N ALA A 122 -0.92 5.61 -2.11
CA ALA A 122 -0.09 6.40 -3.00
C ALA A 122 -0.92 7.15 -4.06
N LEU A 123 -1.91 6.48 -4.67
CA LEU A 123 -2.82 7.09 -5.65
C LEU A 123 -3.70 8.17 -5.02
N VAL A 124 -4.23 7.95 -3.81
CA VAL A 124 -4.97 9.00 -3.07
C VAL A 124 -4.09 10.23 -2.85
N ALA A 125 -2.83 10.03 -2.43
CA ALA A 125 -1.90 11.14 -2.27
C ALA A 125 -1.61 11.84 -3.61
N GLY A 126 -1.39 11.08 -4.69
CA GLY A 126 -1.23 11.62 -6.05
C GLY A 126 -2.42 12.47 -6.49
N MET A 127 -3.65 11.99 -6.27
CA MET A 127 -4.85 12.73 -6.64
C MET A 127 -5.08 13.99 -5.81
N TYR A 128 -4.69 14.00 -4.52
CA TYR A 128 -4.92 15.12 -3.62
C TYR A 128 -3.83 16.23 -3.71
N PHE A 129 -2.58 15.84 -3.94
CA PHE A 129 -1.46 16.76 -4.10
C PHE A 129 -1.32 17.19 -5.57
N ASP A 130 -2.21 18.10 -5.98
CA ASP A 130 -2.48 18.49 -7.36
C ASP A 130 -1.95 19.89 -7.76
N ARG A 131 -1.30 20.64 -6.85
CA ARG A 131 -0.81 21.98 -7.14
C ARG A 131 0.31 21.96 -8.17
N ASP A 132 0.51 23.11 -8.83
CA ASP A 132 1.54 23.30 -9.85
C ASP A 132 2.93 23.61 -9.25
N THR A 133 3.37 22.75 -8.32
CA THR A 133 4.71 22.80 -7.72
C THR A 133 5.56 21.62 -8.17
N LEU A 134 6.88 21.71 -8.05
CA LEU A 134 7.78 20.62 -8.43
C LEU A 134 7.52 19.38 -7.56
N GLU A 135 7.33 19.58 -6.26
CA GLU A 135 7.13 18.54 -5.27
C GLU A 135 5.81 17.78 -5.49
N GLU A 136 4.70 18.49 -5.73
CA GLU A 136 3.40 17.84 -5.93
C GLU A 136 3.31 17.17 -7.32
N ARG A 137 3.97 17.73 -8.35
CA ARG A 137 4.16 17.02 -9.63
C ARG A 137 4.93 15.71 -9.46
N GLU A 138 5.95 15.70 -8.61
CA GLU A 138 6.73 14.49 -8.32
C GLU A 138 5.89 13.45 -7.56
N ILE A 139 5.04 13.85 -6.60
CA ILE A 139 4.11 12.93 -5.91
C ILE A 139 3.25 12.19 -6.94
N ARG A 140 2.62 12.92 -7.87
CA ARG A 140 1.78 12.33 -8.93
C ARG A 140 2.56 11.34 -9.78
N THR A 141 3.74 11.78 -10.24
CA THR A 141 4.64 10.95 -11.06
C THR A 141 5.03 9.65 -10.36
N LEU A 142 5.41 9.72 -9.08
CA LEU A 142 5.82 8.55 -8.31
C LEU A 142 4.65 7.62 -7.97
N ALA A 143 3.46 8.18 -7.66
CA ALA A 143 2.27 7.39 -7.40
C ALA A 143 1.88 6.56 -8.64
N ASP A 144 1.83 7.20 -9.81
CA ASP A 144 1.52 6.52 -11.08
C ASP A 144 2.59 5.49 -11.43
N ALA A 145 3.87 5.83 -11.25
CA ALA A 145 4.99 4.92 -11.54
C ALA A 145 5.00 3.70 -10.61
N LEU A 146 4.67 3.87 -9.33
CA LEU A 146 4.54 2.77 -8.38
C LEU A 146 3.35 1.87 -8.72
N TYR A 147 2.21 2.45 -9.10
CA TYR A 147 1.05 1.67 -9.54
C TYR A 147 1.35 0.87 -10.81
N ALA A 148 1.96 1.50 -11.82
CA ALA A 148 2.35 0.86 -13.06
C ALA A 148 3.47 -0.19 -12.89
N ARG A 149 4.20 -0.18 -11.76
CA ARG A 149 5.24 -1.18 -11.48
C ARG A 149 4.66 -2.54 -11.09
N VAL A 150 3.44 -2.59 -10.54
CA VAL A 150 2.88 -3.83 -9.98
C VAL A 150 2.47 -4.80 -11.09
N ASP A 151 3.12 -5.97 -11.14
CA ASP A 151 2.81 -7.00 -12.12
C ASP A 151 1.66 -7.92 -11.65
N TRP A 152 0.42 -7.43 -11.79
CA TRP A 152 -0.76 -8.17 -11.32
C TRP A 152 -0.94 -9.52 -12.03
N GLN A 153 -0.48 -9.64 -13.27
CA GLN A 153 -0.55 -10.91 -14.03
C GLN A 153 0.40 -11.95 -13.44
N TRP A 154 1.62 -11.54 -13.08
CA TRP A 154 2.57 -12.42 -12.39
C TRP A 154 1.97 -12.99 -11.09
N ALA A 155 1.27 -12.17 -10.32
CA ALA A 155 0.66 -12.58 -9.05
C ALA A 155 -0.48 -13.62 -9.19
N GLN A 156 -0.94 -13.92 -10.42
CA GLN A 156 -1.92 -14.97 -10.68
C GLN A 156 -1.34 -16.39 -10.67
N ASN A 157 -0.01 -16.53 -10.75
CA ASN A 157 0.67 -17.83 -10.81
C ASN A 157 0.06 -18.77 -11.89
N GLY A 158 -0.23 -18.22 -13.07
CA GLY A 158 -0.80 -18.95 -14.21
C GLY A 158 -2.31 -19.23 -14.15
N GLY A 159 -3.00 -18.87 -13.06
CA GLY A 159 -4.45 -18.98 -12.91
C GLY A 159 -5.21 -17.70 -13.27
N LEU A 160 -6.50 -17.64 -12.89
CA LEU A 160 -7.32 -16.41 -13.01
C LEU A 160 -7.38 -15.61 -11.70
N LYS A 161 -7.25 -16.27 -10.56
CA LYS A 161 -7.28 -15.62 -9.24
C LYS A 161 -5.88 -15.14 -8.86
N VAL A 162 -5.81 -14.06 -8.10
CA VAL A 162 -4.54 -13.57 -7.53
C VAL A 162 -4.18 -14.38 -6.28
N THR A 163 -2.92 -14.76 -6.17
CA THR A 163 -2.36 -15.44 -4.98
C THR A 163 -2.38 -14.52 -3.76
N HIS A 164 -2.38 -15.07 -2.54
CA HIS A 164 -2.22 -14.26 -1.33
C HIS A 164 -0.83 -13.61 -1.25
N GLY A 165 0.19 -14.27 -1.80
CA GLY A 165 1.55 -13.78 -1.74
C GLY A 165 2.57 -14.73 -2.32
N TRP A 166 3.84 -14.35 -2.16
CA TRP A 166 5.00 -15.09 -2.64
C TRP A 166 6.19 -14.93 -1.69
N LYS A 167 7.06 -15.94 -1.59
CA LYS A 167 8.27 -15.91 -0.75
C LYS A 167 9.50 -16.40 -1.53
N PRO A 168 10.67 -15.76 -1.34
CA PRO A 168 11.94 -16.26 -1.87
C PRO A 168 12.19 -17.70 -1.44
N GLY A 169 12.66 -18.52 -2.40
CA GLY A 169 12.98 -19.92 -2.19
C GLY A 169 11.78 -20.89 -2.15
N THR A 170 10.58 -20.43 -1.78
CA THR A 170 9.38 -21.29 -1.73
C THR A 170 8.36 -21.00 -2.82
N GLY A 171 8.41 -19.83 -3.46
CA GLY A 171 7.47 -19.44 -4.49
C GLY A 171 6.15 -18.89 -3.94
N PHE A 172 5.08 -19.01 -4.73
CA PHE A 172 3.75 -18.52 -4.38
C PHE A 172 3.15 -19.29 -3.18
N LEU A 173 2.39 -18.57 -2.37
CA LEU A 173 1.57 -19.19 -1.33
C LEU A 173 0.44 -20.01 -1.98
N ASN A 174 0.03 -21.10 -1.33
CA ASN A 174 -0.99 -22.01 -1.86
C ASN A 174 -2.38 -21.35 -2.01
N HIS A 175 -2.65 -20.31 -1.21
CA HIS A 175 -3.96 -19.67 -1.16
C HIS A 175 -4.11 -18.59 -2.24
N HIS A 176 -5.30 -18.54 -2.83
CA HIS A 176 -5.71 -17.53 -3.79
C HIS A 176 -6.96 -16.82 -3.28
N TRP A 177 -7.06 -15.53 -3.57
CA TRP A 177 -8.20 -14.73 -3.14
C TRP A 177 -9.49 -15.23 -3.79
N SER A 178 -10.46 -15.59 -2.95
CA SER A 178 -11.83 -15.87 -3.32
C SER A 178 -12.72 -14.95 -2.49
N GLY A 179 -13.74 -14.37 -3.12
CA GLY A 179 -14.60 -13.45 -2.40
C GLY A 179 -15.64 -14.17 -1.51
N TYR A 180 -16.40 -13.44 -0.69
CA TYR A 180 -16.25 -11.99 -0.44
C TYR A 180 -15.15 -11.77 0.59
N SER A 181 -14.26 -10.82 0.32
CA SER A 181 -13.13 -10.49 1.18
C SER A 181 -12.68 -9.04 0.97
N GLU A 182 -11.66 -8.61 1.72
CA GLU A 182 -10.96 -7.34 1.57
C GLU A 182 -10.32 -7.13 0.19
N ALA A 183 -10.19 -8.19 -0.61
CA ALA A 183 -9.50 -8.17 -1.90
C ALA A 183 -10.24 -7.41 -3.02
N LEU A 184 -11.41 -6.82 -2.77
CA LEU A 184 -12.13 -6.02 -3.78
C LEU A 184 -11.23 -4.93 -4.40
N ILE A 185 -10.47 -4.20 -3.56
CA ILE A 185 -9.58 -3.15 -4.03
C ILE A 185 -8.41 -3.69 -4.85
N LEU A 186 -7.89 -4.87 -4.48
CA LEU A 186 -6.86 -5.57 -5.23
C LEU A 186 -7.33 -5.88 -6.64
N TYR A 187 -8.54 -6.42 -6.81
CA TYR A 187 -9.08 -6.69 -8.14
C TYR A 187 -9.40 -5.41 -8.92
N ALA A 188 -9.90 -4.37 -8.26
CA ALA A 188 -10.16 -3.08 -8.91
C ALA A 188 -8.86 -2.46 -9.48
N LEU A 189 -7.79 -2.42 -8.68
CA LEU A 189 -6.47 -1.94 -9.11
C LEU A 189 -5.85 -2.87 -10.16
N GLY A 190 -5.94 -4.18 -9.97
CA GLY A 190 -5.40 -5.13 -10.93
C GLY A 190 -6.05 -5.03 -12.30
N LEU A 191 -7.38 -4.88 -12.37
CA LEU A 191 -8.10 -4.68 -13.64
C LEU A 191 -7.81 -3.31 -14.27
N GLY A 192 -7.61 -2.28 -13.45
CA GLY A 192 -7.32 -0.93 -13.91
C GLY A 192 -5.85 -0.63 -14.17
N SER A 193 -4.95 -1.62 -14.05
CA SER A 193 -3.51 -1.39 -14.16
C SER A 193 -3.14 -0.94 -15.59
N PRO A 194 -2.34 0.13 -15.73
CA PRO A 194 -1.97 0.67 -17.05
C PRO A 194 -0.90 -0.16 -17.77
N SER A 195 -0.26 -1.12 -17.09
CA SER A 195 0.91 -1.86 -17.58
C SER A 195 0.72 -3.37 -17.52
N HIS A 196 0.21 -3.89 -16.40
CA HIS A 196 0.03 -5.32 -16.14
C HIS A 196 -1.41 -5.64 -15.74
N PRO A 197 -2.42 -5.35 -16.58
CA PRO A 197 -3.82 -5.53 -16.20
C PRO A 197 -4.19 -7.00 -16.01
N LEU A 198 -4.94 -7.30 -14.96
CA LEU A 198 -5.62 -8.58 -14.82
C LEU A 198 -6.62 -8.76 -15.97
N PRO A 199 -6.80 -9.98 -16.50
CA PRO A 199 -7.86 -10.25 -17.46
C PRO A 199 -9.24 -10.09 -16.80
N THR A 200 -10.25 -9.70 -17.57
CA THR A 200 -11.63 -9.51 -17.06
C THR A 200 -12.17 -10.76 -16.35
N GLY A 201 -11.76 -11.96 -16.79
CA GLY A 201 -12.11 -13.23 -16.17
C GLY A 201 -11.65 -13.39 -14.71
N SER A 202 -10.65 -12.62 -14.26
CA SER A 202 -10.18 -12.63 -12.88
C SER A 202 -11.24 -12.19 -11.88
N TYR A 203 -12.04 -11.18 -12.20
CA TYR A 203 -13.12 -10.73 -11.32
C TYR A 203 -14.24 -11.78 -11.23
N VAL A 204 -14.58 -12.38 -12.37
CA VAL A 204 -15.56 -13.47 -12.41
C VAL A 204 -15.11 -14.64 -11.54
N ALA A 205 -13.85 -15.08 -11.70
CA ALA A 205 -13.27 -16.14 -10.89
C ALA A 205 -13.25 -15.80 -9.39
N TRP A 206 -12.93 -14.55 -9.02
CA TRP A 206 -12.94 -14.11 -7.62
C TRP A 206 -14.35 -14.19 -7.00
N THR A 207 -15.37 -13.80 -7.75
CA THR A 207 -16.78 -13.78 -7.27
C THR A 207 -17.54 -15.10 -7.47
N GLU A 208 -16.88 -16.17 -7.92
CA GLU A 208 -17.56 -17.43 -8.31
C GLU A 208 -18.37 -18.09 -7.17
N SER A 209 -17.99 -17.83 -5.92
CA SER A 209 -18.66 -18.35 -4.71
C SER A 209 -19.94 -17.59 -4.36
N TYR A 210 -20.21 -16.45 -5.01
CA TYR A 210 -21.30 -15.56 -4.61
C TYR A 210 -22.63 -16.17 -5.00
N ARG A 211 -23.54 -16.18 -4.03
CA ARG A 211 -24.95 -16.52 -4.26
C ARG A 211 -25.76 -15.24 -4.31
N TRP A 212 -26.09 -14.80 -5.51
CA TRP A 212 -26.99 -13.68 -5.73
C TRP A 212 -28.41 -14.11 -5.35
N LYS A 213 -29.06 -13.35 -4.45
CA LYS A 213 -30.49 -13.54 -4.18
C LYS A 213 -31.26 -12.83 -5.29
N ASN A 214 -32.08 -13.59 -6.02
CA ASN A 214 -33.09 -13.06 -6.94
C ASN A 214 -34.23 -12.38 -6.16
#